data_AF-A0A1Q9K6M8-F1
#
_entry.id   AF-A0A1Q9K6M8-F1
#
_cell.length_a   1.000
_cell.length_b   1.000
_cell.length_c   1.000
_cell.angle_alpha   90.00
_cell.angle_beta   90.00
_cell.angle_gamma   90.00
#
_symmetry.space_group_name_H-M   'P 1'
#
loop_
_entity.id
_entity.type
_entity.pdbx_description
1 polymer ?
#
loop_
_entity_poly.entity_id
_entity_poly.type
_entity_poly.pdbx_seq_one_letter_code
_entity_poly.pdbx_strand_id
1 'polypeptide(L)'
;MDNIKYIAENLGKTGMPVEKIADVLEMDLDIVGLWLDDAGIDPKNYKDVIYKRQLDGIAAAKAKGVKFGRPKVEPPDDFPEIVNALENKAITAKEAIKRSGMAEATFYRRLREYRKNRKENV
;
A
#
# COMPACT_ATOMS: atom_id res chain seq x y z
N MET A 1 20.40 27.59 12.60
CA MET A 1 20.70 26.17 12.86
C MET A 1 19.52 25.26 12.53
N ASP A 2 18.28 25.62 12.91
CA ASP A 2 17.09 24.78 12.63
C ASP A 2 16.82 24.51 11.14
N ASN A 3 17.08 25.48 10.26
CA ASN A 3 16.94 25.28 8.81
C ASN A 3 17.93 24.26 8.25
N ILE A 4 19.18 24.22 8.72
CA ILE A 4 20.19 23.32 8.15
C ILE A 4 19.91 21.88 8.58
N LYS A 5 19.51 21.66 9.84
CA LYS A 5 19.12 20.33 10.32
C LYS A 5 17.88 19.80 9.59
N TYR A 6 16.87 20.66 9.39
CA TYR A 6 15.68 20.33 8.60
C TYR A 6 16.01 20.02 7.14
N ILE A 7 16.92 20.78 6.53
CA ILE A 7 17.35 20.55 5.15
C ILE A 7 18.14 19.24 5.05
N ALA A 8 19.07 18.95 5.96
CA ALA A 8 19.81 17.69 6.01
C ALA A 8 18.89 16.46 6.18
N GLU A 9 17.90 16.55 7.08
CA GLU A 9 16.89 15.50 7.29
C GLU A 9 16.06 15.23 6.03
N ASN A 10 15.84 16.23 5.18
CA ASN A 10 15.06 16.08 3.96
C ASN A 10 15.91 15.74 2.74
N LEU A 11 17.17 16.14 2.69
CA LEU A 11 18.12 15.77 1.64
C LEU A 11 18.49 14.30 1.71
N GLY A 12 18.75 13.79 2.93
CA GLY A 12 18.98 12.37 3.18
C GLY A 12 17.86 11.51 2.59
N LYS A 13 16.59 11.94 2.76
CA LYS A 13 15.38 11.26 2.26
C LYS A 13 15.32 11.04 0.73
N THR A 14 16.09 11.79 -0.05
CA THR A 14 16.03 11.73 -1.51
C THR A 14 17.07 10.82 -2.16
N GLY A 15 18.08 10.35 -1.40
CA GLY A 15 19.19 9.58 -1.95
C GLY A 15 20.00 10.36 -3.00
N MET A 16 20.20 11.65 -2.76
CA MET A 16 20.92 12.56 -3.65
C MET A 16 22.45 12.44 -3.48
N PRO A 17 23.26 12.55 -4.55
CA PRO A 17 24.72 12.57 -4.44
C PRO A 17 25.21 13.72 -3.57
N VAL A 18 26.33 13.50 -2.85
CA VAL A 18 26.90 14.50 -1.92
C VAL A 18 27.29 15.78 -2.66
N GLU A 19 27.78 15.65 -3.89
CA GLU A 19 28.16 16.77 -4.77
C GLU A 19 26.98 17.66 -5.09
N LYS A 20 25.84 17.05 -5.43
CA LYS A 20 24.63 17.80 -5.72
C LYS A 20 24.04 18.45 -4.47
N ILE A 21 24.24 17.86 -3.30
CA ILE A 21 23.82 18.46 -2.02
C ILE A 21 24.70 19.69 -1.74
N ALA A 22 26.01 19.54 -1.87
CA ALA A 22 26.97 20.63 -1.71
C ALA A 22 26.64 21.81 -2.62
N ASP A 23 26.33 21.55 -3.90
CA ASP A 23 25.91 22.57 -4.86
C ASP A 23 24.63 23.31 -4.43
N VAL A 24 23.60 22.58 -3.97
CA VAL A 24 22.31 23.17 -3.55
C VAL A 24 22.45 24.02 -2.29
N LEU A 25 23.38 23.65 -1.40
CA LEU A 25 23.61 24.35 -0.14
C LEU A 25 24.69 25.42 -0.24
N GLU A 26 25.35 25.55 -1.40
CA GLU A 26 26.51 26.41 -1.59
C GLU A 26 27.60 26.15 -0.52
N MET A 27 27.90 24.87 -0.26
CA MET A 27 28.86 24.42 0.77
C MET A 27 29.95 23.53 0.20
N ASP A 28 31.08 23.40 0.92
CA ASP A 28 32.14 22.45 0.56
C ASP A 28 31.69 20.99 0.67
N LEU A 29 32.09 20.18 -0.31
CA LEU A 29 31.77 18.76 -0.42
C LEU A 29 32.17 17.98 0.84
N ASP A 30 33.37 18.24 1.35
CA ASP A 30 33.92 17.56 2.51
C ASP A 30 33.12 17.86 3.79
N ILE A 31 32.63 19.10 3.93
CA ILE A 31 31.81 19.51 5.07
C ILE A 31 30.47 18.78 5.05
N VAL A 32 29.83 18.69 3.87
CA VAL A 32 28.58 17.94 3.72
C VAL A 32 28.78 16.45 3.99
N GLY A 33 29.88 15.88 3.52
CA GLY A 33 30.24 14.48 3.79
C GLY A 33 30.34 14.18 5.29
N LEU A 34 31.12 14.99 6.02
CA LEU A 34 31.27 14.85 7.47
C LEU A 34 29.95 14.94 8.23
N TRP A 35 29.06 15.84 7.81
CA TRP A 35 27.74 15.99 8.42
C TRP A 35 26.85 14.77 8.18
N LEU A 36 26.88 14.19 6.98
CA LEU A 36 26.13 12.99 6.64
C LEU A 36 26.64 11.77 7.41
N ASP A 37 27.96 11.65 7.57
CA ASP A 37 28.60 10.59 8.36
C ASP A 37 28.23 10.68 9.84
N ASP A 38 28.27 11.88 10.44
CA ASP A 38 27.83 12.10 11.84
C ASP A 38 26.35 11.75 12.03
N ALA A 39 25.52 12.02 11.01
CA ALA A 39 24.11 11.62 10.98
C ALA A 39 23.89 10.13 10.66
N GLY A 40 24.94 9.36 10.33
CA GLY A 40 24.86 7.94 9.95
C GLY A 40 24.13 7.71 8.62
N ILE A 41 24.19 8.66 7.70
CA ILE A 41 23.52 8.62 6.39
C ILE A 41 24.58 8.39 5.31
N ASP A 42 24.52 7.23 4.65
CA ASP A 42 25.26 7.00 3.40
C ASP A 42 24.31 7.18 2.19
N PRO A 43 24.47 8.26 1.39
CA PRO A 43 23.61 8.49 0.23
C PRO A 43 23.63 7.36 -0.80
N LYS A 44 24.73 6.60 -0.91
CA LYS A 44 24.84 5.49 -1.86
C LYS A 44 23.91 4.34 -1.49
N ASN A 45 23.73 4.09 -0.21
CA ASN A 45 22.96 2.96 0.34
C ASN A 45 21.61 3.37 0.95
N TYR A 46 21.26 4.66 0.90
CA TYR A 46 20.09 5.21 1.58
C TYR A 46 18.78 4.52 1.20
N LYS A 47 18.61 4.20 -0.10
CA LYS A 47 17.43 3.49 -0.61
C LYS A 47 17.27 2.11 0.04
N ASP A 48 18.36 1.37 0.20
CA ASP A 48 18.34 0.04 0.79
C ASP A 48 18.02 0.09 2.29
N VAL A 49 18.52 1.10 3.00
CA VAL A 49 18.23 1.31 4.42
C VAL A 49 16.76 1.65 4.64
N ILE A 50 16.17 2.56 3.86
CA ILE A 50 14.72 2.85 3.93
C ILE A 50 13.91 1.59 3.61
N TYR A 51 14.27 0.90 2.53
CA TYR A 51 13.52 -0.27 2.08
C TYR A 51 13.50 -1.35 3.16
N LYS A 52 14.65 -1.63 3.79
CA LYS A 52 14.74 -2.52 4.97
C LYS A 52 13.82 -2.07 6.11
N ARG A 53 13.88 -0.80 6.50
CA ARG A 53 13.00 -0.25 7.55
C ARG A 53 11.51 -0.37 7.20
N GLN A 54 11.16 -0.16 5.93
CA GLN A 54 9.78 -0.32 5.46
C GLN A 54 9.34 -1.78 5.54
N LEU A 55 10.19 -2.73 5.13
CA LEU A 55 9.94 -4.16 5.27
C LEU A 55 9.74 -4.55 6.74
N ASP A 56 10.60 -4.09 7.63
CA ASP A 56 10.50 -4.35 9.08
C ASP A 56 9.19 -3.78 9.65
N GLY A 57 8.81 -2.57 9.23
CA GLY A 57 7.53 -1.96 9.59
C GLY A 57 6.32 -2.74 9.09
N ILE A 58 6.35 -3.20 7.83
CA ILE A 58 5.31 -4.06 7.25
C ILE A 58 5.24 -5.39 8.02
N ALA A 59 6.38 -6.00 8.36
CA ALA A 59 6.44 -7.25 9.10
C ALA A 59 5.85 -7.09 10.50
N ALA A 60 6.22 -6.03 11.23
CA ALA A 60 5.67 -5.73 12.54
C ALA A 60 4.15 -5.48 12.51
N ALA A 61 3.66 -4.77 11.50
CA ALA A 61 2.23 -4.53 11.32
C ALA A 61 1.47 -5.82 10.94
N LYS A 62 2.03 -6.68 10.09
CA LYS A 62 1.47 -8.00 9.80
C LYS A 62 1.41 -8.86 11.07
N ALA A 63 2.45 -8.85 11.90
CA ALA A 63 2.48 -9.58 13.17
C ALA A 63 1.41 -9.08 14.16
N LYS A 64 1.07 -7.78 14.11
CA LYS A 64 -0.04 -7.18 14.86
C LYS A 64 -1.42 -7.44 14.23
N GLY A 65 -1.51 -8.20 13.15
CA GLY A 65 -2.77 -8.52 12.46
C GLY A 65 -3.34 -7.39 11.61
N VAL A 66 -2.54 -6.36 11.27
CA VAL A 66 -3.00 -5.27 10.40
C VAL A 66 -3.30 -5.83 9.01
N LYS A 67 -4.56 -5.68 8.57
CA LYS A 67 -4.97 -6.05 7.21
C LYS A 67 -4.50 -4.98 6.23
N PHE A 68 -3.57 -5.37 5.35
CA PHE A 68 -3.06 -4.51 4.29
C PHE A 68 -3.92 -4.57 3.03
N GLY A 69 -3.77 -3.53 2.19
CA GLY A 69 -4.44 -3.42 0.90
C GLY A 69 -5.75 -2.66 0.96
N ARG A 70 -6.39 -2.51 -0.20
CA ARG A 70 -7.69 -1.84 -0.31
C ARG A 70 -8.77 -2.69 0.37
N PRO A 71 -9.61 -2.12 1.25
CA PRO A 71 -10.75 -2.83 1.83
C PRO A 71 -11.62 -3.47 0.73
N LYS A 72 -12.03 -4.71 0.94
CA LYS A 72 -12.93 -5.39 0.01
C LYS A 72 -14.35 -4.83 0.20
N VAL A 73 -15.08 -4.70 -0.92
CA VAL A 73 -16.51 -4.33 -0.89
C VAL A 73 -17.29 -5.57 -0.51
N GLU A 74 -17.80 -5.64 0.72
CA GLU A 74 -18.55 -6.80 1.19
C GLU A 74 -19.87 -6.96 0.44
N PRO A 75 -20.27 -8.21 0.13
CA PRO A 75 -21.60 -8.45 -0.41
C PRO A 75 -22.66 -8.04 0.63
N PRO A 76 -23.86 -7.61 0.20
CA PRO A 76 -24.96 -7.32 1.11
C PRO A 76 -25.46 -8.60 1.79
N ASP A 77 -26.21 -8.44 2.88
CA ASP A 77 -26.73 -9.59 3.65
C ASP A 77 -27.67 -10.48 2.83
N ASP A 78 -28.40 -9.89 1.87
CA ASP A 78 -29.33 -10.58 0.95
C ASP A 78 -28.65 -11.18 -0.29
N PHE A 79 -27.31 -11.20 -0.31
CA PHE A 79 -26.55 -11.73 -1.44
C PHE A 79 -26.83 -13.21 -1.75
N PRO A 80 -26.98 -14.12 -0.77
CA PRO A 80 -27.37 -15.51 -1.04
C PRO A 80 -28.69 -15.63 -1.81
N GLU A 81 -29.69 -14.83 -1.46
CA GLU A 81 -31.01 -14.78 -2.09
C GLU A 81 -30.91 -14.28 -3.53
N ILE A 82 -30.13 -13.21 -3.75
CA ILE A 82 -29.84 -12.68 -5.09
C ILE A 82 -29.16 -13.74 -5.96
N VAL A 83 -28.17 -14.46 -5.43
CA VAL A 83 -27.46 -15.52 -6.15
C VAL A 83 -28.40 -16.68 -6.49
N ASN A 84 -29.22 -17.13 -5.54
CA ASN A 84 -30.18 -18.20 -5.77
C ASN A 84 -31.22 -17.83 -6.84
N ALA A 85 -31.75 -16.60 -6.80
CA ALA A 85 -32.67 -16.10 -7.81
C ALA A 85 -32.02 -16.02 -9.20
N LEU A 86 -30.74 -15.62 -9.27
CA LEU A 86 -29.97 -15.59 -10.52
C LEU A 86 -29.71 -17.00 -11.06
N GLU A 87 -29.34 -17.96 -10.21
CA GLU A 87 -29.06 -19.35 -10.59
C GLU A 87 -30.32 -20.09 -11.07
N ASN A 88 -31.46 -19.81 -10.45
CA ASN A 88 -32.77 -20.30 -10.87
C ASN A 88 -33.36 -19.55 -12.08
N LYS A 89 -32.60 -18.62 -12.68
CA LYS A 89 -33.03 -17.76 -13.81
C LYS A 89 -34.28 -16.93 -13.52
N ALA A 90 -34.60 -16.68 -12.25
CA ALA A 90 -35.74 -15.86 -11.83
C ALA A 90 -35.47 -14.35 -12.01
N ILE A 91 -34.20 -13.95 -12.00
CA ILE A 91 -33.75 -12.58 -12.33
C ILE A 91 -32.63 -12.61 -13.36
N THR A 92 -32.46 -11.51 -14.08
CA THR A 92 -31.32 -11.35 -15.01
C THR A 92 -30.04 -10.97 -14.28
N ALA A 93 -28.88 -11.18 -14.90
CA ALA A 93 -27.59 -10.75 -14.35
C ALA A 93 -27.56 -9.24 -14.08
N LYS A 94 -28.13 -8.43 -14.98
CA LYS A 94 -28.21 -6.96 -14.82
C LYS A 94 -29.05 -6.57 -13.61
N GLU A 95 -30.16 -7.27 -13.39
CA GLU A 95 -31.03 -7.05 -12.23
C GLU A 95 -30.36 -7.50 -10.93
N ALA A 96 -29.65 -8.63 -10.94
CA ALA A 96 -28.88 -9.10 -9.78
C ALA A 96 -27.77 -8.11 -9.38
N ILE A 97 -27.03 -7.57 -10.37
CA ILE A 97 -26.02 -6.54 -10.14
C ILE A 97 -26.65 -5.30 -9.52
N LYS A 98 -27.77 -4.82 -10.07
CA LYS A 98 -28.49 -3.65 -9.56
C LYS A 98 -28.97 -3.85 -8.12
N ARG A 99 -29.58 -5.00 -7.81
CA ARG A 99 -30.05 -5.33 -6.45
C ARG A 99 -28.90 -5.43 -5.46
N SER A 100 -27.77 -5.98 -5.89
CA SER A 100 -26.59 -6.11 -5.03
C SER A 100 -25.92 -4.78 -4.65
N GLY A 101 -26.26 -3.68 -5.33
CA GLY A 101 -25.63 -2.37 -5.14
C GLY A 101 -24.15 -2.30 -5.52
N MET A 102 -23.58 -3.37 -6.08
CA MET A 102 -22.17 -3.47 -6.44
C MET A 102 -21.93 -3.11 -7.90
N ALA A 103 -20.74 -2.58 -8.19
CA ALA A 103 -20.25 -2.51 -9.56
C ALA A 103 -20.16 -3.92 -10.17
N GLU A 104 -20.44 -4.05 -11.47
CA GLU A 104 -20.50 -5.33 -12.19
C GLU A 104 -19.26 -6.23 -11.97
N ALA A 105 -18.06 -5.66 -12.08
CA ALA A 105 -16.82 -6.39 -11.83
C ALA A 105 -16.70 -6.91 -10.38
N THR A 106 -17.20 -6.14 -9.41
CA THR A 106 -17.25 -6.56 -8.00
C THR A 106 -18.28 -7.67 -7.81
N PHE A 107 -19.46 -7.55 -8.41
CA PHE A 107 -20.50 -8.57 -8.36
C PHE A 107 -19.98 -9.93 -8.87
N TYR A 108 -19.37 -9.97 -10.05
CA TYR A 108 -18.85 -11.24 -10.58
C TYR A 108 -17.69 -11.81 -9.76
N ARG A 109 -16.85 -10.96 -9.18
CA ARG A 109 -15.81 -11.41 -8.24
C ARG A 109 -16.44 -12.05 -7.00
N ARG A 110 -17.44 -11.41 -6.39
CA ARG A 110 -18.14 -11.93 -5.20
C ARG A 110 -18.94 -13.19 -5.51
N LEU A 111 -19.58 -13.27 -6.67
CA LEU A 111 -20.31 -14.46 -7.12
C LEU A 111 -19.37 -15.68 -7.26
N ARG A 112 -18.16 -15.49 -7.80
CA ARG A 112 -17.15 -16.55 -7.89
C ARG A 112 -16.66 -17.01 -6.52
N GLU A 113 -16.35 -16.06 -5.63
CA GLU A 113 -15.96 -16.34 -4.24
C GLU A 113 -17.06 -17.13 -3.50
N TYR A 114 -18.31 -16.67 -3.59
CA TYR A 114 -19.46 -17.34 -2.98
C TYR A 114 -19.65 -18.77 -3.48
N ARG A 115 -19.59 -18.99 -4.80
CA ARG A 115 -19.70 -20.35 -5.38
C ARG A 115 -18.57 -21.27 -4.97
N LYS A 116 -17.34 -20.74 -4.86
CA LYS A 116 -16.19 -21.51 -4.39
C LYS A 116 -16.40 -21.94 -2.94
N ASN A 117 -16.73 -21.00 -2.06
CA ASN A 117 -16.99 -21.28 -0.66
C ASN A 117 -18.15 -22.27 -0.48
N ARG A 118 -19.22 -22.17 -1.29
CA ARG A 118 -20.35 -23.11 -1.24
C ARG A 118 -19.95 -24.54 -1.62
N LYS A 119 -18.97 -24.73 -2.52
CA LYS A 119 -18.47 -26.06 -2.91
C LYS A 119 -17.52 -26.69 -1.90
N GLU A 120 -16.80 -25.88 -1.12
CA GLU A 120 -15.87 -26.35 -0.10
C GLU A 120 -16.57 -26.76 1.21
N ASN A 121 -17.83 -26.34 1.40
CA ASN A 121 -18.65 -26.63 2.58
C ASN A 121 -19.73 -27.71 2.33
N VAL A 122 -19.66 -28.42 1.20
CA VAL A 122 -20.54 -29.54 0.81
C VAL A 122 -19.68 -30.78 0.63
#